data_AF-A0A1F2VEB9-F1
#
_entry.id   AF-A0A1F2VEB9-F1
#
_cell.length_a   1.000
_cell.length_b   1.000
_cell.length_c   1.000
_cell.angle_alpha   90.00
_cell.angle_beta   90.00
_cell.angle_gamma   90.00
#
_symmetry.space_group_name_H-M   'P 1'
#
loop_
_entity.id
_entity.type
_entity.pdbx_description
1 polymer ?
#
loop_
_entity_poly.entity_id
_entity_poly.type
_entity_poly.pdbx_seq_one_letter_code
_entity_poly.pdbx_strand_id
1 'polypeptide(L)'
;MDLFVVQEKLRELLKERIALGATQRQIAEALNIEQAHVSRFLNGRGNFRISTLNQLLRHLGIDLEDLIPVEEMMKRVPRLDYADSDYADVPLLKGKLGPGQPFPPEGRIEGYRAFLRRFVSEFRRSVLIAVGPKEEAMIPTIQPRDLVLLNVDPAKRRAPQMDRIYAVSLEGGTGLRHCGLAGNSLVLVADNPRGREGKAREIPLDGMDILSIVRGEVVWVGREL
;
A
#
# COMPACT_ATOMS: atom_id res chain seq x y z
N MET A 1 -3.69 13.62 -13.03
CA MET A 1 -2.61 13.32 -12.08
C MET A 1 -1.43 14.17 -12.51
N ASP A 2 -0.85 14.93 -11.59
CA ASP A 2 0.30 15.79 -11.88
C ASP A 2 1.52 14.94 -12.22
N LEU A 3 2.21 15.26 -13.33
CA LEU A 3 3.44 14.58 -13.76
C LEU A 3 4.50 14.62 -12.66
N PHE A 4 4.55 15.69 -11.86
CA PHE A 4 5.46 15.80 -10.73
C PHE A 4 5.21 14.68 -9.70
N VAL A 5 3.94 14.45 -9.34
CA VAL A 5 3.54 13.40 -8.38
C VAL A 5 3.90 12.00 -8.89
N VAL A 6 3.77 11.76 -10.20
CA VAL A 6 4.19 10.50 -10.85
C VAL A 6 5.69 10.28 -10.68
N GLN A 7 6.49 11.32 -10.93
CA GLN A 7 7.95 11.23 -10.82
C GLN A 7 8.41 11.02 -9.38
N GLU A 8 7.79 11.69 -8.40
CA GLU A 8 8.07 11.45 -6.98
C GLU A 8 7.80 10.00 -6.59
N LYS A 9 6.65 9.44 -6.98
CA LYS A 9 6.32 8.04 -6.66
C LYS A 9 7.27 7.05 -7.31
N LEU A 10 7.63 7.27 -8.57
CA LEU A 10 8.61 6.43 -9.27
C LEU A 10 9.99 6.50 -8.63
N ARG A 11 10.34 7.65 -8.05
CA ARG A 11 11.58 7.81 -7.30
C ARG A 11 11.58 6.95 -6.04
N GLU A 12 10.49 6.97 -5.27
CA GLU A 12 10.38 6.14 -4.06
C GLU A 12 10.40 4.64 -4.39
N LEU A 13 9.67 4.20 -5.41
CA LEU A 13 9.71 2.80 -5.87
C LEU A 13 11.11 2.37 -6.32
N LEU A 14 11.86 3.26 -6.97
CA LEU A 14 13.24 2.98 -7.35
C LEU A 14 14.17 2.86 -6.13
N LYS A 15 14.00 3.71 -5.11
CA LYS A 15 14.75 3.62 -3.86
C LYS A 15 14.47 2.29 -3.16
N GLU A 16 13.21 1.86 -3.10
CA GLU A 16 12.82 0.57 -2.53
C GLU A 16 13.48 -0.61 -3.28
N ARG A 17 13.48 -0.59 -4.62
CA ARG A 17 14.15 -1.63 -5.41
C ARG A 17 15.65 -1.68 -5.17
N ILE A 18 16.29 -0.53 -4.98
CA ILE A 18 17.71 -0.47 -4.64
C ILE A 18 17.96 -1.03 -3.24
N ALA A 19 17.12 -0.72 -2.26
CA ALA A 19 17.18 -1.29 -0.93
C ALA A 19 17.01 -2.84 -0.95
N LEU A 20 16.24 -3.36 -1.90
CA LEU A 20 16.05 -4.80 -2.13
C LEU A 20 17.19 -5.47 -2.94
N GLY A 21 18.27 -4.74 -3.24
CA GLY A 21 19.50 -5.28 -3.86
C GLY A 21 19.71 -4.95 -5.34
N ALA A 22 18.84 -4.15 -5.95
CA ALA A 22 19.11 -3.61 -7.29
C ALA A 22 20.19 -2.52 -7.23
N THR A 23 21.05 -2.44 -8.24
CA THR A 23 22.04 -1.36 -8.35
C THR A 23 21.56 -0.25 -9.27
N GLN A 24 21.98 0.99 -9.01
CA GLN A 24 21.71 2.11 -9.92
C GLN A 24 22.25 1.85 -11.34
N ARG A 25 23.33 1.07 -11.46
CA ARG A 25 23.92 0.67 -12.74
C ARG A 25 23.00 -0.27 -13.52
N GLN A 26 22.44 -1.31 -12.87
CA GLN A 26 21.49 -2.21 -13.51
C GLN A 26 20.23 -1.47 -13.98
N ILE A 27 19.75 -0.51 -13.19
CA ILE A 27 18.62 0.34 -13.56
C ILE A 27 18.98 1.20 -14.78
N ALA A 28 20.16 1.83 -14.78
CA ALA A 28 20.63 2.66 -15.89
C ALA A 28 20.77 1.86 -17.20
N GLU A 29 21.35 0.66 -17.12
CA GLU A 29 21.48 -0.27 -18.25
C GLU A 29 20.10 -0.69 -18.78
N ALA A 30 19.15 -1.02 -17.91
CA ALA A 30 17.80 -1.40 -18.31
C ALA A 30 17.01 -0.26 -18.98
N LEU A 31 17.29 0.99 -18.59
CA LEU A 31 16.68 2.18 -19.17
C LEU A 31 17.46 2.75 -20.36
N ASN A 32 18.63 2.18 -20.69
CA ASN A 32 19.56 2.71 -21.68
C ASN A 32 19.90 4.20 -21.46
N ILE A 33 20.24 4.55 -20.22
CA ILE A 33 20.67 5.90 -19.83
C ILE A 33 21.95 5.84 -19.00
N GLU A 34 22.60 6.99 -18.80
CA GLU A 34 23.75 7.07 -17.91
C GLU A 34 23.35 6.89 -16.43
N GLN A 35 24.17 6.19 -15.65
CA GLN A 35 23.99 6.04 -14.21
C GLN A 35 23.88 7.41 -13.49
N ALA A 36 24.59 8.43 -13.98
CA ALA A 36 24.51 9.79 -13.45
C ALA A 36 23.08 10.36 -13.51
N HIS A 37 22.30 10.01 -14.54
CA HIS A 37 20.89 10.43 -14.65
C HIS A 37 20.00 9.72 -13.63
N VAL A 38 20.20 8.42 -13.39
CA VAL A 38 19.51 7.68 -12.31
C VAL A 38 19.83 8.29 -10.95
N SER A 39 21.11 8.58 -10.68
CA SER A 39 21.54 9.20 -9.44
C SER A 39 20.94 10.60 -9.24
N ARG A 40 20.94 11.46 -10.27
CA ARG A 40 20.29 12.78 -10.19
C ARG A 40 18.80 12.68 -9.94
N PHE A 41 18.12 11.74 -10.62
CA PHE A 41 16.70 11.49 -10.42
C PHE A 41 16.41 11.05 -8.98
N LEU A 42 17.14 10.07 -8.45
CA LEU A 42 16.99 9.58 -7.07
C LEU A 42 17.22 10.66 -6.00
N ASN A 43 18.10 11.62 -6.28
CA ASN A 43 18.42 12.73 -5.40
C ASN A 43 17.50 13.96 -5.59
N GLY A 44 16.47 13.87 -6.44
CA GLY A 44 15.57 15.00 -6.72
C GLY A 44 16.22 16.16 -7.48
N ARG A 45 17.42 15.98 -8.03
CA ARG A 45 18.18 17.00 -8.78
C ARG A 45 17.91 16.95 -10.28
N GLY A 46 16.97 16.11 -10.71
CA GLY A 46 16.62 15.93 -12.11
C GLY A 46 15.32 15.15 -12.25
N ASN A 47 14.64 15.42 -13.35
CA ASN A 47 13.41 14.75 -13.74
C ASN A 47 13.65 13.92 -15.00
N PHE A 48 12.92 12.81 -15.13
CA PHE A 48 12.95 12.02 -16.35
C PHE A 48 11.99 12.58 -17.39
N ARG A 49 12.37 12.39 -18.66
CA ARG A 49 11.46 12.60 -19.79
C ARG A 49 10.38 11.53 -19.76
N ILE A 50 9.21 11.85 -20.32
CA ILE A 50 8.07 10.92 -20.40
C ILE A 50 8.46 9.57 -21.02
N SER A 51 9.30 9.58 -22.06
CA SER A 51 9.80 8.36 -22.70
C SER A 51 10.59 7.46 -21.73
N THR A 52 11.48 8.05 -20.91
CA THR A 52 12.26 7.34 -19.89
C THR A 52 11.38 6.87 -18.74
N LEU A 53 10.37 7.66 -18.34
CA LEU A 53 9.38 7.24 -17.34
C LEU A 53 8.58 6.00 -17.83
N ASN A 54 8.19 5.96 -19.11
CA ASN A 54 7.49 4.81 -19.69
C ASN A 54 8.38 3.57 -19.81
N GLN A 55 9.69 3.73 -20.00
CA GLN A 55 10.64 2.61 -19.93
C GLN A 55 10.79 2.11 -18.50
N LEU A 56 10.83 3.03 -17.53
CA LEU A 56 10.93 2.70 -16.11
C LEU A 56 9.70 1.97 -15.59
N LEU A 57 8.49 2.42 -15.92
CA LEU A 57 7.24 1.72 -15.62
C LEU A 57 7.28 0.27 -16.11
N ARG A 58 7.64 0.08 -17.39
CA ARG A 58 7.79 -1.26 -18.00
C ARG A 58 8.85 -2.11 -17.32
N HIS A 59 10.01 -1.54 -16.99
CA HIS A 59 11.08 -2.25 -16.30
C HIS A 59 10.66 -2.69 -14.89
N LEU A 60 9.91 -1.84 -14.19
CA LEU A 60 9.39 -2.11 -12.85
C LEU A 60 8.19 -3.07 -12.86
N GLY A 61 7.62 -3.36 -14.04
CA GLY A 61 6.44 -4.20 -14.20
C GLY A 61 5.17 -3.55 -13.64
N ILE A 62 5.11 -2.22 -13.64
CA ILE A 62 4.01 -1.43 -13.09
C ILE A 62 3.40 -0.58 -14.20
N ASP A 63 2.09 -0.40 -14.12
CA ASP A 63 1.32 0.48 -14.98
C ASP A 63 1.13 1.85 -14.33
N LEU A 64 0.80 2.87 -15.13
CA LEU A 64 0.56 4.23 -14.62
C LEU A 64 -0.56 4.28 -13.57
N GLU A 65 -1.51 3.35 -13.67
CA GLU A 65 -2.62 3.15 -12.72
C GLU A 65 -2.13 2.73 -11.33
N ASP A 66 -1.04 1.95 -11.26
CA ASP A 66 -0.43 1.50 -10.00
C ASP A 66 0.20 2.66 -9.21
N LEU A 67 0.50 3.77 -9.90
CA LEU A 67 0.99 4.97 -9.26
C LEU A 67 -0.13 5.83 -8.68
N ILE A 68 -1.40 5.53 -8.91
CA ILE A 68 -2.51 6.29 -8.34
C ILE A 68 -2.69 5.86 -6.88
N PRO A 69 -2.64 6.78 -5.88
CA PRO A 69 -2.98 6.42 -4.50
C PRO A 69 -4.37 5.77 -4.44
N VAL A 70 -4.55 4.76 -3.58
CA VAL A 70 -5.86 4.10 -3.40
C VAL A 70 -6.94 5.13 -3.16
N GLU A 71 -6.67 6.16 -2.37
CA GLU A 71 -7.62 7.20 -2.02
C GLU A 71 -8.08 8.03 -3.22
N GLU A 72 -7.22 8.20 -4.22
CA GLU A 72 -7.50 8.93 -5.46
C GLU A 72 -8.19 8.02 -6.49
N MET A 73 -7.77 6.76 -6.57
CA MET A 73 -8.48 5.73 -7.34
C MET A 73 -9.92 5.61 -6.86
N MET A 74 -10.14 5.55 -5.54
CA MET A 74 -11.46 5.45 -4.91
C MET A 74 -12.38 6.64 -5.13
N LYS A 75 -11.87 7.80 -5.55
CA LYS A 75 -12.72 8.91 -6.01
C LYS A 75 -13.31 8.66 -7.39
N ARG A 76 -12.68 7.80 -8.19
CA ARG A 76 -13.01 7.54 -9.60
C ARG A 76 -13.69 6.19 -9.81
N VAL A 77 -13.60 5.29 -8.83
CA VAL A 77 -14.30 4.00 -8.90
C VAL A 77 -15.80 4.28 -9.00
N PRO A 78 -16.47 3.83 -10.08
CA PRO A 78 -17.92 3.92 -10.15
C PRO A 78 -18.49 3.09 -9.01
N ARG A 79 -19.26 3.74 -8.14
CA ARG A 79 -20.07 2.98 -7.18
C ARG A 79 -21.16 2.32 -8.00
N LEU A 80 -21.12 1.00 -8.10
CA LEU A 80 -22.23 0.18 -8.56
C LEU A 80 -23.28 0.19 -7.44
N ASP A 81 -23.82 1.39 -7.17
CA ASP A 81 -24.91 1.57 -6.24
C ASP A 81 -26.20 1.26 -6.99
N TYR A 82 -26.65 0.01 -6.88
CA TYR A 82 -28.03 -0.33 -7.19
C TYR A 82 -28.91 0.42 -6.19
N ALA A 83 -29.54 1.52 -6.61
CA ALA A 83 -30.24 2.46 -5.74
C ALA A 83 -31.32 1.80 -4.85
N ASP A 84 -31.87 0.67 -5.29
CA ASP A 84 -32.89 -0.10 -4.57
C ASP A 84 -32.34 -1.32 -3.81
N SER A 85 -31.03 -1.42 -3.61
CA SER A 85 -30.39 -2.55 -2.93
C SER A 85 -29.90 -2.20 -1.51
N ASP A 86 -30.18 -3.11 -0.57
CA ASP A 86 -29.60 -3.14 0.78
C ASP A 86 -28.09 -3.41 0.78
N TYR A 87 -27.52 -3.70 -0.39
CA TYR A 87 -26.10 -3.99 -0.57
C TYR A 87 -25.40 -2.86 -1.33
N ALA A 88 -24.12 -2.71 -1.02
CA ALA A 88 -23.20 -1.87 -1.76
C ALA A 88 -21.97 -2.70 -2.17
N ASP A 89 -21.53 -2.49 -3.40
CA ASP A 89 -20.35 -3.15 -3.93
C ASP A 89 -19.08 -2.48 -3.43
N VAL A 90 -18.20 -3.27 -2.81
CA VAL A 90 -16.86 -2.85 -2.40
C VAL A 90 -15.85 -3.37 -3.42
N PRO A 91 -14.97 -2.51 -3.97
CA PRO A 91 -13.96 -2.95 -4.92
C PRO A 91 -12.91 -3.82 -4.24
N LEU A 92 -12.58 -4.94 -4.89
CA LEU A 92 -11.46 -5.80 -4.57
C LEU A 92 -10.25 -5.37 -5.40
N LEU A 93 -9.19 -4.95 -4.72
CA LEU A 93 -7.95 -4.58 -5.36
C LEU A 93 -7.20 -5.82 -5.84
N LYS A 94 -6.61 -5.72 -7.03
CA LYS A 94 -5.68 -6.71 -7.55
C LYS A 94 -4.39 -6.68 -6.73
N GLY A 95 -3.82 -7.86 -6.49
CA GLY A 95 -2.59 -8.02 -5.70
C GLY A 95 -2.87 -8.32 -4.22
N LYS A 96 -1.82 -8.27 -3.39
CA LYS A 96 -1.87 -8.79 -2.01
C LYS A 96 -1.07 -7.94 -1.05
N LEU A 97 -1.51 -7.86 0.21
CA LEU A 97 -0.72 -7.32 1.31
C LEU A 97 0.34 -8.32 1.77
N GLY A 98 1.54 -7.85 2.07
CA GLY A 98 2.56 -8.66 2.72
C GLY A 98 3.98 -8.36 2.24
N PRO A 99 4.96 -9.11 2.77
CA PRO A 99 6.36 -8.89 2.48
C PRO A 99 6.67 -8.94 0.97
N GLY A 100 7.42 -7.95 0.49
CA GLY A 100 7.80 -7.79 -0.91
C GLY A 100 6.73 -7.20 -1.83
N GLN A 101 5.55 -6.86 -1.31
CA GLN A 101 4.45 -6.25 -2.08
C GLN A 101 4.32 -4.76 -1.74
N PRO A 102 4.29 -3.84 -2.73
CA PRO A 102 4.15 -2.41 -2.49
C PRO A 102 2.73 -2.02 -2.06
N PHE A 103 2.55 -0.77 -1.58
CA PHE A 103 1.23 -0.16 -1.39
C PHE A 103 1.04 1.09 -2.28
N PRO A 104 -0.05 1.23 -3.06
CA PRO A 104 -1.02 0.18 -3.34
C PRO A 104 -0.38 -1.03 -4.05
N PRO A 105 -0.86 -2.24 -3.80
CA PRO A 105 -0.64 -3.33 -4.76
C PRO A 105 -1.37 -3.00 -6.05
N GLU A 106 -0.84 -3.49 -7.18
CA GLU A 106 -1.31 -3.26 -8.57
C GLU A 106 -2.69 -2.59 -8.59
N GLY A 107 -2.71 -1.25 -8.71
CA GLY A 107 -3.81 -0.31 -8.43
C GLY A 107 -4.99 -0.46 -9.39
N ARG A 108 -5.42 -1.69 -9.58
CA ARG A 108 -6.47 -2.19 -10.46
C ARG A 108 -7.51 -2.87 -9.61
N ILE A 109 -8.74 -2.80 -10.08
CA ILE A 109 -9.86 -3.50 -9.47
C ILE A 109 -9.95 -4.85 -10.15
N GLU A 110 -9.79 -5.94 -9.38
CA GLU A 110 -9.97 -7.31 -9.87
C GLU A 110 -11.45 -7.70 -9.90
N GLY A 111 -12.26 -7.08 -9.05
CA GLY A 111 -13.70 -7.29 -9.03
C GLY A 111 -14.36 -6.54 -7.87
N TYR A 112 -15.54 -7.00 -7.48
CA TYR A 112 -16.31 -6.43 -6.39
C TYR A 112 -16.82 -7.54 -5.47
N ARG A 113 -17.10 -7.19 -4.22
CA ARG A 113 -17.88 -8.02 -3.29
C ARG A 113 -18.98 -7.16 -2.68
N ALA A 114 -20.17 -7.72 -2.60
CA ALA A 114 -21.31 -7.05 -1.99
C ALA A 114 -21.22 -7.13 -0.46
N PHE A 115 -21.43 -6.00 0.20
CA PHE A 115 -21.63 -5.91 1.65
C PHE A 115 -22.95 -5.22 1.96
N LEU A 116 -23.49 -5.45 3.15
CA LEU A 116 -24.63 -4.68 3.63
C LEU A 116 -24.29 -3.18 3.61
N ARG A 117 -25.12 -2.39 2.93
CA ARG A 117 -24.95 -0.94 2.76
C ARG A 117 -24.79 -0.24 4.10
N ARG A 118 -25.62 -0.61 5.09
CA ARG A 118 -25.53 -0.08 6.46
C ARG A 118 -24.14 -0.27 7.08
N PHE A 119 -23.53 -1.44 6.89
CA PHE A 119 -22.21 -1.75 7.44
C PHE A 119 -21.12 -0.91 6.77
N VAL A 120 -21.08 -0.87 5.44
CA VAL A 120 -20.02 -0.14 4.73
C VAL A 120 -20.18 1.38 4.78
N SER A 121 -21.41 1.88 5.02
CA SER A 121 -21.68 3.32 5.13
C SER A 121 -21.00 3.98 6.33
N GLU A 122 -20.59 3.19 7.34
CA GLU A 122 -19.81 3.67 8.49
C GLU A 122 -18.37 4.03 8.13
N PHE A 123 -17.89 3.55 6.98
CA PHE A 123 -16.50 3.68 6.54
C PHE A 123 -16.39 4.55 5.29
N ARG A 124 -15.32 5.34 5.19
CA ARG A 124 -15.09 6.17 4.01
C ARG A 124 -14.10 5.49 3.08
N ARG A 125 -14.51 5.29 1.82
CA ARG A 125 -13.67 4.79 0.72
C ARG A 125 -13.09 3.39 0.97
N SER A 126 -13.90 2.49 1.51
CA SER A 126 -13.46 1.13 1.84
C SER A 126 -13.01 0.34 0.60
N VAL A 127 -11.96 -0.46 0.75
CA VAL A 127 -11.47 -1.36 -0.28
C VAL A 127 -11.21 -2.74 0.29
N LEU A 128 -11.47 -3.78 -0.51
CA LEU A 128 -11.05 -5.13 -0.20
C LEU A 128 -9.68 -5.42 -0.78
N ILE A 129 -8.90 -6.24 -0.08
CA ILE A 129 -7.61 -6.71 -0.55
C ILE A 129 -7.28 -8.07 0.07
N ALA A 130 -6.61 -8.92 -0.69
CA ALA A 130 -6.16 -10.22 -0.21
C ALA A 130 -4.88 -10.13 0.63
N VAL A 131 -4.78 -10.98 1.64
CA VAL A 131 -3.58 -11.17 2.44
C VAL A 131 -2.65 -12.13 1.72
N GLY A 132 -1.38 -11.75 1.61
CA GLY A 132 -0.35 -12.50 0.92
C GLY A 132 0.00 -13.80 1.64
N PRO A 133 0.51 -14.81 0.92
CA PRO A 133 0.88 -16.11 1.50
C PRO A 133 2.05 -16.04 2.50
N LYS A 134 2.78 -14.92 2.53
CA LYS A 134 3.95 -14.69 3.39
C LYS A 134 3.68 -13.71 4.53
N GLU A 135 2.45 -13.17 4.63
CA GLU A 135 2.06 -12.32 5.76
C GLU A 135 1.63 -13.23 6.90
N GLU A 136 2.53 -13.44 7.86
CA GLU A 136 2.32 -14.35 8.99
C GLU A 136 2.19 -13.62 10.33
N ALA A 137 2.40 -12.30 10.36
CA ALA A 137 2.53 -11.56 11.61
C ALA A 137 1.21 -11.41 12.37
N MET A 138 0.08 -11.58 11.69
CA MET A 138 -1.25 -11.50 12.30
C MET A 138 -1.89 -12.85 12.59
N ILE A 139 -1.16 -13.95 12.44
CA ILE A 139 -1.64 -15.27 12.85
C ILE A 139 -1.73 -15.31 14.39
N PRO A 140 -2.85 -15.78 15.00
CA PRO A 140 -3.95 -16.50 14.36
C PRO A 140 -5.12 -15.63 13.87
N THR A 141 -5.16 -14.35 14.24
CA THR A 141 -6.28 -13.42 14.01
C THR A 141 -6.61 -13.23 12.53
N ILE A 142 -5.59 -13.06 11.70
CA ILE A 142 -5.71 -12.97 10.24
C ILE A 142 -4.75 -13.98 9.64
N GLN A 143 -5.28 -14.85 8.78
CA GLN A 143 -4.50 -15.89 8.12
C GLN A 143 -4.02 -15.42 6.74
N PRO A 144 -2.92 -15.99 6.24
CA PRO A 144 -2.58 -15.86 4.83
C PRO A 144 -3.77 -16.23 3.94
N ARG A 145 -3.98 -15.46 2.87
CA ARG A 145 -5.08 -15.58 1.90
C ARG A 145 -6.47 -15.14 2.38
N ASP A 146 -6.61 -14.65 3.60
CA ASP A 146 -7.84 -13.94 3.98
C ASP A 146 -8.04 -12.69 3.10
N LEU A 147 -9.28 -12.23 2.99
CA LEU A 147 -9.63 -10.90 2.50
C LEU A 147 -9.80 -9.96 3.69
N VAL A 148 -9.24 -8.76 3.58
CA VAL A 148 -9.45 -7.71 4.57
C VAL A 148 -10.12 -6.50 3.93
N LEU A 149 -11.11 -5.95 4.64
CA LEU A 149 -11.73 -4.67 4.29
C LEU A 149 -10.95 -3.55 4.99
N LEU A 150 -10.38 -2.66 4.19
CA LEU A 150 -9.64 -1.51 4.67
C LEU A 150 -10.50 -0.26 4.62
N ASN A 151 -10.66 0.41 5.77
CA ASN A 151 -11.08 1.79 5.83
C ASN A 151 -9.87 2.70 5.60
N VAL A 152 -9.83 3.37 4.44
CA VAL A 152 -8.70 4.24 4.05
C VAL A 152 -8.90 5.70 4.43
N ASP A 153 -9.91 6.01 5.26
CA ASP A 153 -10.16 7.34 5.79
C ASP A 153 -8.90 7.91 6.48
N PRO A 154 -8.32 9.02 5.97
CA PRO A 154 -7.16 9.64 6.60
C PRO A 154 -7.37 9.98 8.07
N ALA A 155 -8.59 10.38 8.47
CA ALA A 155 -8.86 10.78 9.85
C ALA A 155 -8.64 9.63 10.84
N LYS A 156 -9.03 8.40 10.46
CA LYS A 156 -8.85 7.19 11.28
C LYS A 156 -7.40 6.70 11.32
N ARG A 157 -6.60 7.05 10.30
CA ARG A 157 -5.21 6.61 10.17
C ARG A 157 -4.20 7.57 10.80
N ARG A 158 -4.55 8.85 11.00
CA ARG A 158 -3.66 9.83 11.65
C ARG A 158 -3.43 9.56 13.13
N ALA A 159 -4.35 8.86 13.79
CA ALA A 159 -4.29 8.52 15.20
C ALA A 159 -4.63 7.03 15.38
N PRO A 160 -3.73 6.12 14.97
CA PRO A 160 -3.97 4.69 15.07
C PRO A 160 -4.07 4.25 16.54
N GLN A 161 -4.95 3.29 16.81
CA GLN A 161 -5.20 2.76 18.14
C GLN A 161 -4.61 1.35 18.26
N MET A 162 -3.90 1.08 19.35
CA MET A 162 -3.14 -0.17 19.52
C MET A 162 -4.03 -1.42 19.50
N ASP A 163 -5.31 -1.30 19.85
CA ASP A 163 -6.32 -2.38 19.82
C ASP A 163 -6.89 -2.65 18.42
N ARG A 164 -6.45 -1.91 17.39
CA ARG A 164 -6.88 -2.06 15.99
C ARG A 164 -5.76 -2.55 15.11
N ILE A 165 -6.13 -3.22 14.01
CA ILE A 165 -5.19 -3.75 13.01
C ILE A 165 -5.19 -2.83 11.80
N TYR A 166 -4.01 -2.55 11.27
CA TYR A 166 -3.84 -1.68 10.11
C TYR A 166 -2.99 -2.34 9.04
N ALA A 167 -3.31 -2.05 7.78
CA ALA A 167 -2.38 -2.20 6.68
C ALA A 167 -1.31 -1.11 6.77
N VAL A 168 -0.05 -1.53 6.77
CA VAL A 168 1.12 -0.65 6.88
C VAL A 168 2.07 -0.82 5.71
N SER A 169 2.70 0.27 5.32
CA SER A 169 3.82 0.33 4.40
C SER A 169 5.11 0.26 5.22
N LEU A 170 5.94 -0.75 4.96
CA LEU A 170 7.18 -1.00 5.68
C LEU A 170 8.35 -1.04 4.70
N GLU A 171 9.56 -0.88 5.23
CA GLU A 171 10.76 -1.21 4.47
C GLU A 171 10.72 -2.68 4.04
N GLY A 172 10.70 -2.92 2.73
CA GLY A 172 10.59 -4.26 2.15
C GLY A 172 9.18 -4.71 1.77
N GLY A 173 8.15 -3.85 1.87
CA GLY A 173 6.82 -4.11 1.31
C GLY A 173 5.68 -3.64 2.21
N THR A 174 4.61 -4.42 2.27
CA THR A 174 3.44 -4.13 3.09
C THR A 174 3.27 -5.17 4.17
N GLY A 175 2.43 -4.87 5.15
CA GLY A 175 1.99 -5.88 6.09
C GLY A 175 0.79 -5.44 6.92
N LEU A 176 0.36 -6.32 7.80
CA LEU A 176 -0.73 -6.07 8.75
C LEU A 176 -0.18 -6.02 10.18
N ARG A 177 -0.44 -4.96 10.94
CA ARG A 177 0.06 -4.83 12.32
C ARG A 177 -0.95 -4.09 13.21
N HIS A 178 -0.91 -4.38 14.50
CA HIS A 178 -1.40 -3.44 15.51
C HIS A 178 -0.52 -2.19 15.50
N CYS A 179 -1.13 -1.01 15.53
CA CYS A 179 -0.42 0.26 15.44
C CYS A 179 -0.84 1.21 16.55
N GLY A 180 0.12 1.87 17.20
CA GLY A 180 -0.18 2.93 18.15
C GLY A 180 0.92 3.98 18.19
N LEU A 181 0.55 5.21 18.56
CA LEU A 181 1.52 6.29 18.75
C LEU A 181 2.13 6.23 20.15
N ALA A 182 3.46 6.34 20.21
CA ALA A 182 4.21 6.53 21.43
C ALA A 182 5.16 7.72 21.24
N GLY A 183 4.79 8.90 21.76
CA GLY A 183 5.53 10.13 21.51
C GLY A 183 5.59 10.48 20.02
N ASN A 184 6.80 10.58 19.47
CA ASN A 184 7.04 10.85 18.04
C ASN A 184 7.27 9.57 17.21
N SER A 185 6.93 8.40 17.76
CA SER A 185 7.14 7.12 17.12
C SER A 185 5.82 6.39 16.86
N LEU A 186 5.77 5.65 15.76
CA LEU A 186 4.75 4.64 15.51
C LEU A 186 5.25 3.28 15.99
N VAL A 187 4.54 2.69 16.95
CA VAL A 187 4.81 1.35 17.45
C VAL A 187 3.95 0.36 16.69
N LEU A 188 4.59 -0.67 16.15
CA LEU A 188 3.98 -1.75 15.39
C LEU A 188 4.12 -3.06 16.16
N VAL A 189 3.00 -3.74 16.36
CA VAL A 189 2.95 -5.02 17.08
C VAL A 189 2.28 -6.07 16.20
N ALA A 190 2.84 -7.28 16.24
CA ALA A 190 2.31 -8.45 15.56
C ALA A 190 1.59 -9.35 16.58
N ASP A 191 0.53 -10.05 16.15
CA ASP A 191 -0.12 -11.08 16.98
C ASP A 191 0.71 -12.36 17.05
N ASN A 192 1.44 -12.65 15.98
CA ASN A 192 2.32 -13.80 15.91
C ASN A 192 3.71 -13.44 16.44
N PRO A 193 4.11 -13.90 17.63
CA PRO A 193 5.42 -13.57 18.20
C PRO A 193 6.58 -14.31 17.51
N ARG A 194 6.29 -15.22 16.56
CA ARG A 194 7.32 -16.04 15.90
C ARG A 194 8.03 -15.27 14.80
N GLY A 195 9.30 -15.63 14.59
CA GLY A 195 10.12 -15.09 13.50
C GLY A 195 10.54 -13.64 13.69
N ARG A 196 11.10 -13.04 12.63
CA ARG A 196 11.62 -11.67 12.65
C ARG A 196 10.53 -10.61 12.73
N GLU A 197 9.32 -10.95 12.28
CA GLU A 197 8.17 -10.04 12.22
C GLU A 197 7.38 -9.96 13.53
N GLY A 198 7.58 -10.92 14.45
CA GLY A 198 6.86 -10.99 15.71
C GLY A 198 7.35 -10.04 16.81
N LYS A 199 8.51 -9.41 16.63
CA LYS A 199 8.99 -8.40 17.58
C LYS A 199 8.33 -7.06 17.32
N ALA A 200 7.90 -6.40 18.39
CA ALA A 200 7.44 -5.02 18.31
C ALA A 200 8.53 -4.16 17.64
N ARG A 201 8.12 -3.34 16.67
CA ARG A 201 8.99 -2.42 15.94
C ARG A 201 8.55 -1.01 16.23
N GLU A 202 9.50 -0.17 16.60
CA GLU A 202 9.28 1.26 16.73
C GLU A 202 9.84 1.96 15.49
N ILE A 203 9.02 2.82 14.88
CA ILE A 203 9.40 3.63 13.72
C ILE A 203 9.31 5.10 14.14
N PRO A 204 10.45 5.80 14.29
CA PRO A 204 10.46 7.23 14.48
C PRO A 204 9.79 7.93 13.31
N LEU A 205 8.89 8.88 13.57
CA LEU A 205 8.23 9.61 12.49
C LEU A 205 9.15 10.70 11.93
N ASP A 206 9.92 11.42 12.74
CA ASP A 206 10.97 12.38 12.31
C ASP A 206 10.63 13.24 11.08
N GLY A 207 9.39 13.75 11.02
CA GLY A 207 8.88 14.57 9.90
C GLY A 207 8.21 13.79 8.75
N MET A 208 8.20 12.46 8.79
CA MET A 208 7.40 11.60 7.92
C MET A 208 5.91 11.75 8.25
N ASP A 209 5.08 11.89 7.21
CA ASP A 209 3.63 11.82 7.38
C ASP A 209 3.23 10.37 7.73
N ILE A 210 2.58 10.19 8.87
CA ILE A 210 2.06 8.90 9.33
C ILE A 210 1.17 8.21 8.28
N LEU A 211 0.48 8.97 7.43
CA LEU A 211 -0.36 8.43 6.35
C LEU A 211 0.44 7.77 5.22
N SER A 212 1.75 8.03 5.15
CA SER A 212 2.67 7.31 4.28
C SER A 212 2.98 5.90 4.81
N ILE A 213 2.80 5.67 6.12
CA ILE A 213 3.06 4.39 6.78
C ILE A 213 1.73 3.65 6.99
N VAL A 214 0.76 4.26 7.66
CA VAL A 214 -0.55 3.67 7.94
C VAL A 214 -1.47 3.87 6.74
N ARG A 215 -1.78 2.79 6.04
CA ARG A 215 -2.45 2.80 4.74
C ARG A 215 -3.96 2.52 4.81
N GLY A 216 -4.41 1.75 5.80
CA GLY A 216 -5.82 1.40 5.98
C GLY A 216 -6.05 0.77 7.34
N GLU A 217 -7.17 1.07 7.98
CA GLU A 217 -7.64 0.33 9.16
C GLU A 217 -8.39 -0.92 8.70
N VAL A 218 -8.06 -2.09 9.23
CA VAL A 218 -8.81 -3.33 8.97
C VAL A 218 -10.09 -3.29 9.79
N VAL A 219 -11.23 -3.26 9.10
CA VAL A 219 -12.56 -3.18 9.72
C VAL A 219 -13.39 -4.46 9.53
N TRP A 220 -12.93 -5.37 8.67
CA TRP A 220 -13.52 -6.69 8.48
C TRP A 220 -12.51 -7.66 7.90
N VAL A 221 -12.68 -8.94 8.20
CA VAL A 221 -11.88 -10.06 7.68
C VAL A 221 -12.85 -11.15 7.22
N GLY A 222 -12.56 -11.76 6.07
CA GLY A 222 -13.29 -12.94 5.60
C GLY A 222 -12.41 -13.88 4.81
N ARG A 223 -12.82 -15.15 4.75
CA ARG A 223 -12.07 -16.22 4.10
C ARG A 223 -12.91 -16.85 2.99
N GLU A 224 -12.31 -16.95 1.82
CA GLU A 224 -12.83 -17.79 0.74
C GLU A 224 -12.29 -19.23 0.96
N LEU A 225 -13.18 -20.23 0.89
CA LEU A 225 -12.86 -21.64 1.11
C LEU A 225 -12.65 -22.38 -0.21
#